data_AF-A0A0F3MCV4-F1
#
_entry.id   AF-A0A0F3MCV4-F1
#
_cell.length_a   1.000
_cell.length_b   1.000
_cell.length_c   1.000
_cell.angle_alpha   90.00
_cell.angle_beta   90.00
_cell.angle_gamma   90.00
#
_symmetry.space_group_name_H-M   'P 1'
#
loop_
_entity.id
_entity.type
_entity.pdbx_description
1 polymer ?
#
loop_
_entity_poly.entity_id
_entity_poly.type
_entity_poly.pdbx_seq_one_letter_code
_entity_poly.pdbx_strand_id
1 'polypeptide(L)' 'MRCYRVYNWHPSKRTNVIGALVDKSLLTVSIFDCDVNTAIFNCWIEQDLIQKLPNNSVVVMDNTSFHKHPHLKITAKPL' A
#
# COMPACT_ATOMS: atom_id res chain seq x y z
N MET A 1 -11.94 7.33 33.26
CA MET A 1 -10.84 6.36 33.49
C MET A 1 -9.80 6.52 32.40
N ARG A 2 -8.53 6.70 32.74
CA ARG A 2 -7.42 6.66 31.76
C ARG A 2 -6.88 5.24 31.73
N CYS A 3 -6.94 4.59 30.57
CA CYS A 3 -6.32 3.27 30.36
C CYS A 3 -4.83 3.47 30.17
N TYR A 4 -4.03 3.11 31.17
CA TYR A 4 -2.57 3.04 31.05
C TYR A 4 -2.22 1.69 30.45
N ARG A 5 -1.69 1.70 29.21
CA ARG A 5 -1.20 0.49 28.54
C ARG A 5 0.12 0.07 29.21
N VAL A 6 0.05 -0.92 30.09
CA VAL A 6 1.18 -1.44 30.90
C VAL A 6 2.21 -2.22 30.07
N TYR A 7 1.83 -2.64 28.86
CA TYR A 7 2.69 -3.43 27.97
C TYR A 7 3.07 -2.63 26.73
N ASN A 8 4.38 -2.47 26.53
CA ASN A 8 4.94 -1.95 25.29
C ASN A 8 4.86 -3.07 24.23
N TRP A 9 3.64 -3.33 23.72
CA TRP A 9 3.35 -4.34 22.68
C TRP A 9 3.94 -3.97 21.30
N HIS A 10 4.92 -3.07 21.29
CA HIS A 10 5.55 -2.58 20.10
C HIS A 10 7.01 -3.06 20.09
N PRO A 11 7.29 -4.30 19.65
CA PRO A 11 8.66 -4.66 19.34
C PRO A 11 9.22 -3.63 18.36
N SER A 12 10.46 -3.19 18.54
CA SER A 12 11.06 -2.06 17.81
C SER A 12 11.22 -2.29 16.30
N LYS A 13 10.75 -3.42 15.78
CA LYS A 13 10.78 -3.79 14.37
C LYS A 13 9.34 -4.04 13.92
N ARG A 14 8.81 -3.13 13.11
CA ARG A 14 7.59 -3.34 12.34
C ARG A 14 7.97 -3.95 11.00
N THR A 15 7.32 -5.04 10.63
CA THR A 15 7.34 -5.53 9.26
C THR A 15 6.02 -5.12 8.61
N ASN A 16 6.11 -4.27 7.60
CA ASN A 16 4.99 -3.82 6.79
C ASN A 16 4.97 -4.62 5.48
N VAL A 17 3.77 -4.85 4.95
CA VAL A 17 3.57 -5.59 3.71
C VAL A 17 2.67 -4.78 2.80
N ILE A 18 3.06 -4.67 1.53
CA ILE A 18 2.22 -4.10 0.47
C ILE A 18 2.00 -5.18 -0.56
N GLY A 19 0.76 -5.37 -1.00
CA GLY A 19 0.43 -6.34 -2.03
C GLY A 19 -0.77 -5.91 -2.86
N ALA A 20 -0.88 -6.50 -4.05
CA ALA A 20 -2.00 -6.28 -4.95
C ALA A 20 -2.66 -7.60 -5.33
N LEU A 21 -3.98 -7.59 -5.41
CA LEU A 21 -4.80 -8.70 -5.87
C LEU A 21 -5.39 -8.37 -7.24
N VAL A 22 -5.38 -9.35 -8.15
CA VAL A 22 -6.11 -9.31 -9.43
C VAL A 22 -6.82 -10.65 -9.58
N ASP A 23 -8.12 -10.63 -9.88
CA ASP A 23 -8.94 -11.84 -10.04
C ASP A 23 -8.79 -12.86 -8.90
N LYS A 24 -8.83 -12.35 -7.65
CA LYS A 24 -8.67 -13.12 -6.40
C LYS A 24 -7.30 -13.80 -6.25
N SER A 25 -6.35 -13.47 -7.12
CA SER A 25 -4.98 -13.99 -7.11
C SER A 25 -4.01 -12.89 -6.72
N LEU A 26 -2.94 -13.28 -6.01
CA LEU A 26 -1.91 -12.36 -5.56
C LEU A 26 -0.97 -12.02 -6.72
N LEU A 27 -1.03 -10.78 -7.18
CA LEU A 27 -0.21 -10.31 -8.29
C LEU A 27 1.22 -10.02 -7.84
N THR A 28 1.36 -9.33 -6.71
CA THR A 28 2.67 -9.03 -6.12
C THR A 28 2.55 -8.78 -4.62
N VAL A 29 3.63 -9.04 -3.90
CA VAL A 29 3.83 -8.71 -2.49
C VAL A 29 5.25 -8.24 -2.25
N SER A 30 5.39 -7.16 -1.50
CA SER A 30 6.66 -6.64 -1.00
C SER A 30 6.61 -6.51 0.52
N ILE A 31 7.71 -6.91 1.17
CA ILE A 31 7.87 -6.90 2.63
C ILE A 31 8.91 -5.83 2.99
N PHE A 32 8.60 -4.99 3.97
CA PHE A 32 9.43 -3.87 4.40
C PHE A 32 9.64 -3.93 5.91
N ASP A 33 10.90 -3.94 6.36
CA ASP A 33 11.24 -3.84 7.78
C ASP A 33 11.31 -2.39 8.28
N CYS A 34 10.58 -1.49 7.61
CA CYS A 34 10.46 -0.07 7.91
C CYS A 34 9.03 0.42 7.68
N ASP A 35 8.70 1.61 8.20
CA ASP A 35 7.41 2.25 7.95
C ASP A 35 7.27 2.62 6.46
N VAL A 36 6.15 2.22 5.86
CA VAL A 36 5.82 2.56 4.47
C VAL A 36 5.43 4.04 4.41
N ASN A 37 6.30 4.85 3.79
CA ASN A 37 6.01 6.24 3.48
C ASN A 37 5.67 6.41 1.99
N THR A 38 5.35 7.63 1.58
CA THR A 38 5.01 7.96 0.19
C THR A 38 6.09 7.54 -0.81
N ALA A 39 7.38 7.68 -0.48
CA ALA A 39 8.46 7.34 -1.40
C ALA A 39 8.56 5.82 -1.62
N ILE A 40 8.48 5.03 -0.53
CA ILE A 40 8.48 3.57 -0.60
C ILE A 40 7.25 3.08 -1.38
N PHE A 41 6.08 3.67 -1.09
CA PHE A 41 4.85 3.33 -1.78
C PHE A 41 4.92 3.65 -3.28
N ASN A 42 5.38 4.85 -3.68
CA ASN A 42 5.50 5.22 -5.08
C ASN A 42 6.52 4.35 -5.82
N CYS A 43 7.66 4.05 -5.17
CA CYS A 43 8.66 3.14 -5.69
C CYS A 43 8.04 1.76 -6.00
N TRP A 44 7.27 1.22 -5.06
CA TRP A 44 6.56 -0.04 -5.25
C TRP A 44 5.52 0.04 -6.39
N ILE A 45 4.77 1.13 -6.51
CA ILE A 45 3.83 1.33 -7.62
C ILE A 45 4.55 1.28 -8.98
N GLU A 46 5.62 2.07 -9.15
CA GLU A 46 6.30 2.26 -10.44
C GLU A 46 7.15 1.06 -10.85
N GLN A 47 7.88 0.48 -9.88
CA GLN A 47 8.88 -0.54 -10.15
C GLN A 47 8.32 -1.97 -10.07
N ASP A 48 7.23 -2.17 -9.34
CA ASP A 48 6.67 -3.50 -9.11
C ASP A 48 5.24 -3.63 -9.65
N LEU A 49 4.30 -2.84 -9.11
CA LEU A 49 2.88 -3.01 -9.43
C LEU A 49 2.59 -2.76 -10.93
N ILE A 50 2.98 -1.60 -11.46
CA ILE A 50 2.69 -1.22 -12.85
C ILE A 50 3.31 -2.18 -13.86
N GLN A 51 4.50 -2.72 -13.56
CA GLN A 51 5.19 -3.67 -14.45
C GLN A 51 4.45 -5.01 -14.59
N LYS A 52 3.63 -5.35 -13.59
CA LYS A 52 2.89 -6.62 -13.51
C LYS A 52 1.41 -6.46 -13.82
N LEU A 53 0.87 -5.25 -13.80
CA LEU A 53 -0.54 -4.99 -14.03
C LEU A 53 -0.94 -5.33 -15.47
N PRO A 54 -2.04 -6.07 -15.68
CA PRO A 54 -2.63 -6.22 -17.00
C PRO A 54 -3.02 -4.86 -17.61
N ASN A 55 -2.98 -4.77 -18.93
CA ASN A 55 -3.42 -3.57 -19.64
C ASN A 55 -4.87 -3.22 -19.25
N ASN A 56 -5.15 -1.91 -19.15
CA ASN A 56 -6.46 -1.35 -18.82
C ASN A 56 -7.00 -1.74 -17.42
N SER A 57 -6.10 -2.09 -16.49
CA SER A 57 -6.47 -2.36 -15.10
C SER A 57 -6.89 -1.08 -14.36
N VAL A 58 -7.82 -1.24 -13.41
CA VAL A 58 -8.20 -0.20 -12.44
C VAL A 58 -7.66 -0.63 -11.08
N VAL A 59 -6.85 0.24 -10.46
CA VAL A 59 -6.32 0.01 -9.12
C VAL A 59 -7.25 0.66 -8.10
N VAL A 60 -7.69 -0.10 -7.10
CA VAL A 60 -8.53 0.37 -6.00
C VAL A 60 -7.74 0.21 -4.70
N MET A 61 -7.61 1.29 -3.94
CA MET A 61 -6.86 1.35 -2.66
C MET A 61 -7.63 2.23 -1.68
N ASP A 62 -7.30 2.15 -0.39
CA ASP A 62 -7.86 3.02 0.63
C ASP A 62 -7.37 4.47 0.49
N ASN A 63 -8.19 5.42 0.91
CA ASN A 63 -7.88 6.84 0.81
C ASN A 63 -7.02 7.29 1.99
N THR A 64 -5.73 6.96 1.96
CA THR A 64 -4.75 7.53 2.90
C THR A 64 -4.12 8.80 2.33
N SER A 65 -3.67 9.70 3.22
CA SER A 65 -3.09 10.98 2.83
C SER A 65 -1.83 10.85 1.97
N PHE A 66 -1.14 9.71 2.04
CA PHE A 66 0.13 9.46 1.34
C PHE A 66 -0.02 8.78 -0.03
N HIS A 67 -1.24 8.39 -0.45
CA HIS A 67 -1.50 7.79 -1.77
C HIS A 67 -1.78 8.82 -2.88
N LYS A 68 -1.68 10.12 -2.59
CA LYS A 68 -2.00 11.19 -3.55
C LYS A 68 -0.77 11.56 -4.38
N HIS A 69 -0.44 10.73 -5.38
CA HIS A 69 0.61 11.05 -6.36
C HIS A 69 0.01 11.68 -7.64
N PRO A 70 0.66 12.68 -8.28
CA PRO A 70 0.13 13.33 -9.48
C PRO A 70 -0.06 12.40 -10.69
N HIS A 71 0.66 11.28 -10.75
CA HIS A 71 0.54 10.26 -11.80
C HIS A 71 -0.54 9.21 -11.52
N LEU A 72 -1.10 9.15 -10.31
CA LEU A 72 -2.24 8.32 -9.95
C LEU A 72 -3.55 9.04 -10.33
N LYS A 73 -3.71 9.42 -11.60
CA LYS A 73 -5.03 9.68 -12.18
C LYS A 73 -5.61 8.34 -12.63
N ILE A 74 -5.92 7.49 -11.66
CA ILE A 74 -6.79 6.34 -11.89
C ILE A 74 -8.18 6.93 -12.05
N THR A 75 -8.80 6.69 -13.20
CA THR A 75 -10.16 7.10 -13.52
C THR A 75 -11.13 6.44 -12.54
N ALA A 76 -11.31 7.06 -11.38
CA ALA A 76 -12.41 6.76 -10.48
C ALA A 76 -13.69 7.23 -11.18
N LYS A 77 -14.32 6.33 -11.92
CA LYS A 77 -15.69 6.55 -12.37
C LYS A 77 -16.57 6.46 -11.12
N PRO A 78 -17.30 7.52 -10.74
CA PRO A 78 -18.24 7.44 -9.63
C PRO A 78 -19.35 6.44 -10.02
N LEU A 79 -19.71 5.54 -9.10
CA LEU A 79 -20.99 4.85 -9.13
C LEU A 79 -22.08 5.82 -8.66
#